data_AF-A0ABD6FIA8-F1
#
_entry.id   AF-A0ABD6FIA8-F1
#
_cell.length_a   1.000
_cell.length_b   1.000
_cell.length_c   1.000
_cell.angle_alpha   90.00
_cell.angle_beta   90.00
_cell.angle_gamma   90.00
#
_symmetry.space_group_name_H-M   'P 1'
#
loop_
_entity.id
_entity.type
_entity.pdbx_description
1 polymer ?
#
loop_
_entity_poly.entity_id
_entity_poly.type
_entity_poly.pdbx_seq_one_letter_code
_entity_poly.pdbx_strand_id
1 'polypeptide(L)' 'MALTDDRSPALTGSAPASSTPGGGFDRQPPQDIAAEQSVLGGMLLSKDAIADVLEVLRPADFYRPAHQAIYD' A
#
# COMPACT_ATOMS: atom_id res chain seq x y z
N MET A 1 42.19 -25.57 -47.41
CA MET A 1 43.09 -24.43 -47.15
C MET A 1 42.21 -23.18 -47.09
N ALA A 2 42.22 -22.49 -45.94
CA ALA A 2 41.48 -21.27 -45.59
C ALA A 2 39.94 -21.31 -45.65
N LEU A 3 39.26 -21.00 -44.54
CA LEU A 3 38.56 -19.72 -44.33
C LEU A 3 37.69 -19.80 -43.05
N THR A 4 38.18 -19.14 -41.97
CA THR A 4 37.47 -18.50 -40.83
C THR A 4 36.37 -19.30 -40.11
N ASP A 5 36.50 -19.77 -38.85
CA ASP A 5 36.73 -19.02 -37.58
C ASP A 5 36.16 -17.60 -37.58
N ASP A 6 34.82 -17.48 -37.51
CA ASP A 6 34.13 -16.25 -37.12
C ASP A 6 33.81 -16.32 -35.63
N ARG A 7 34.77 -15.87 -34.81
CA ARG A 7 34.53 -15.60 -33.39
C ARG A 7 33.65 -14.36 -33.29
N SER A 8 32.43 -14.54 -32.81
CA SER A 8 31.56 -13.43 -32.43
C SER A 8 32.26 -12.50 -31.44
N PRO A 9 32.16 -11.17 -31.63
CA PRO A 9 32.91 -10.22 -30.82
C PRO A 9 32.28 -10.07 -29.44
N ALA A 10 33.16 -9.94 -28.45
CA ALA A 10 32.82 -9.55 -27.10
C ALA A 10 32.02 -8.23 -27.11
N LEU A 11 30.75 -8.30 -26.72
CA LEU A 11 29.95 -7.17 -26.30
C LEU A 11 30.45 -6.67 -24.94
N THR A 12 31.38 -5.72 -24.97
CA THR A 12 31.59 -4.80 -23.84
C THR A 12 30.76 -3.54 -24.09
N GLY A 13 29.96 -3.14 -23.11
CA GLY A 13 29.10 -1.97 -23.23
C GLY A 13 28.12 -1.86 -22.08
N SER A 14 28.62 -1.41 -20.94
CA SER A 14 27.84 -1.00 -19.77
C SER A 14 26.74 -0.01 -20.14
N ALA A 15 25.49 -0.34 -19.80
CA ALA A 15 24.52 0.66 -19.37
C ALA A 15 24.01 0.20 -18.00
N PRO A 16 24.15 1.01 -16.94
CA PRO A 16 23.47 0.70 -15.70
C PRO A 16 21.97 0.68 -16.03
N ALA A 17 21.28 -0.38 -15.62
CA ALA A 17 19.83 -0.34 -15.55
C ALA A 17 19.50 0.89 -14.70
N SER A 18 19.06 1.97 -15.34
CA SER A 18 18.50 3.11 -14.65
C SER A 18 17.22 2.57 -14.01
N SER A 19 17.35 2.09 -12.78
CA SER A 19 16.25 1.96 -11.86
C SER A 19 15.73 3.37 -11.68
N THR A 20 14.81 3.78 -12.55
CA THR A 20 13.93 4.91 -12.30
C THR A 20 13.37 4.66 -10.91
N PRO A 21 13.74 5.45 -9.88
CA PRO A 21 13.07 5.33 -8.60
C PRO A 21 11.67 5.81 -8.91
N GLY A 22 10.70 4.89 -8.95
CA GLY A 22 9.28 5.20 -9.06
C GLY A 22 8.90 6.09 -7.88
N GLY A 23 9.07 7.39 -8.08
CA GLY A 23 8.80 8.41 -7.10
C GLY A 23 7.29 8.64 -7.01
N GLY A 24 6.68 8.09 -5.96
CA GLY A 24 5.67 8.83 -5.20
C GLY A 24 4.19 8.54 -5.46
N PHE A 25 3.79 7.65 -6.37
CA PHE A 25 2.35 7.42 -6.66
C PHE A 25 1.83 6.00 -6.41
N ASP A 26 2.69 5.00 -6.18
CA ASP A 26 2.28 3.61 -5.88
C ASP A 26 2.23 3.28 -4.38
N ARG A 27 2.44 4.27 -3.51
CA ARG A 27 2.43 4.05 -2.06
C ARG A 27 1.02 4.30 -1.55
N GLN A 28 0.31 3.20 -1.31
CA GLN A 28 -0.90 3.22 -0.52
C GLN A 28 -0.61 3.97 0.81
N PRO A 29 -1.46 4.93 1.20
CA PRO A 29 -1.30 5.62 2.46
C PRO A 29 -1.19 4.61 3.62
N PRO A 30 -0.39 4.89 4.65
CA PRO A 30 -0.34 4.05 5.84
C PRO A 30 -1.76 3.91 6.43
N GLN A 31 -2.20 2.68 6.64
CA GLN A 31 -3.47 2.38 7.30
C GLN A 31 -3.40 1.04 8.05
N ASP A 32 -4.34 0.84 8.97
CA ASP A 32 -4.57 -0.44 9.63
C ASP A 32 -6.06 -0.85 9.55
N ILE A 33 -6.37 -1.73 8.61
CA ILE A 33 -7.73 -2.21 8.37
C ILE A 33 -8.23 -3.10 9.52
N ALA A 34 -7.33 -3.81 10.21
CA ALA A 34 -7.72 -4.67 11.33
C ALA A 34 -8.09 -3.84 12.57
N ALA A 35 -7.39 -2.73 12.79
CA ALA A 35 -7.76 -1.75 13.81
C ALA A 35 -9.15 -1.15 13.55
N GLU A 36 -9.43 -0.70 12.32
CA GLU A 36 -10.76 -0.18 11.95
C GLU A 36 -11.88 -1.19 12.22
N GLN A 37 -11.68 -2.45 11.82
CA GLN A 37 -12.63 -3.53 12.08
C GLN A 37 -12.81 -3.80 13.58
N SER A 38 -11.74 -3.72 14.36
CA SER A 38 -11.78 -3.93 15.81
C SER A 38 -12.56 -2.83 16.54
N VAL A 39 -12.42 -1.58 16.09
CA VAL A 39 -13.20 -0.44 16.63
C VAL A 39 -14.69 -0.64 16.36
N LEU A 40 -15.07 -0.89 15.10
CA LEU A 40 -16.47 -1.11 14.74
C LEU A 40 -17.04 -2.33 15.48
N GLY A 41 -16.30 -3.44 15.52
CA GLY A 41 -16.70 -4.63 16.28
C GLY A 41 -16.90 -4.34 17.78
N GLY A 42 -16.01 -3.55 18.39
CA GLY A 42 -16.14 -3.14 19.78
C GLY A 42 -17.41 -2.34 20.06
N MET A 43 -17.74 -1.38 19.18
CA MET A 43 -18.96 -0.58 19.28
C MET A 43 -20.23 -1.41 19.07
N LEU A 44 -20.19 -2.45 18.23
CA LEU A 44 -21.31 -3.36 18.04
C LEU A 44 -21.56 -4.24 19.28
N LEU A 45 -20.51 -4.58 20.03
CA LEU A 45 -20.60 -5.42 21.23
C LEU A 45 -20.99 -4.63 22.49
N SER A 46 -20.60 -3.35 22.59
CA SER A 46 -20.85 -2.51 23.77
C SER A 46 -21.30 -1.11 23.39
N LYS A 47 -22.46 -0.71 23.92
CA LYS A 47 -22.98 0.66 23.77
C LYS A 47 -22.14 1.69 24.51
N ASP A 48 -21.46 1.30 25.59
CA ASP A 48 -20.61 2.21 26.36
C ASP A 48 -19.37 2.59 25.55
N ALA A 49 -18.85 1.67 24.72
CA ALA A 49 -17.73 1.94 23.82
C ALA A 49 -18.06 2.97 22.74
N ILE A 50 -19.34 3.20 22.42
CA ILE A 50 -19.76 4.20 21.43
C ILE A 50 -19.42 5.61 21.93
N ALA A 51 -19.71 5.91 23.21
CA ALA A 51 -19.47 7.23 23.77
C ALA A 51 -17.97 7.57 23.74
N ASP A 52 -17.12 6.64 24.19
CA ASP A 52 -15.67 6.82 24.21
C ASP A 52 -15.09 7.03 22.81
N VAL A 53 -15.59 6.29 21.81
CA VAL A 53 -15.09 6.39 20.43
C VAL A 53 -15.54 7.68 19.75
N LEU A 54 -16.76 8.16 20.01
CA LEU A 54 -17.30 9.41 19.44
C LEU A 54 -16.50 10.64 19.88
N GLU A 55 -15.79 10.58 21.01
CA GLU A 55 -14.93 11.68 21.47
C GLU A 55 -13.65 11.83 20.65
N VAL A 56 -13.23 10.78 19.95
CA VAL A 56 -11.90 10.69 19.32
C VAL A 56 -11.98 10.57 17.80
N LEU A 57 -12.94 9.83 17.27
CA LEU A 57 -13.05 9.52 15.84
C LEU A 57 -14.20 10.24 15.15
N ARG A 58 -14.03 10.45 13.85
CA ARG A 58 -15.03 10.93 12.90
C ARG A 58 -15.16 9.92 11.78
N PRO A 59 -16.30 9.89 11.04
CA PRO A 59 -16.47 8.96 9.93
C PRO A 59 -15.31 9.04 8.91
N ALA A 60 -14.84 10.25 8.60
CA ALA A 60 -13.76 10.48 7.64
C ALA A 60 -12.37 9.95 8.05
N ASP A 61 -12.20 9.54 9.32
CA ASP A 61 -10.92 9.00 9.81
C ASP A 61 -10.73 7.52 9.42
N PHE A 62 -11.80 6.81 9.05
CA PHE A 62 -11.69 5.46 8.51
C PHE A 62 -11.19 5.49 7.07
N TYR A 63 -10.20 4.65 6.75
CA TYR A 63 -9.65 4.56 5.40
C TYR A 63 -10.64 3.96 4.39
N ARG A 64 -11.40 2.94 4.80
CA ARG A 64 -12.35 2.25 3.91
C ARG A 64 -13.69 2.98 3.88
N PRO A 65 -14.19 3.39 2.70
CA PRO A 65 -15.52 4.02 2.59
C PRO A 65 -16.66 3.18 3.19
N ALA A 66 -16.56 1.85 3.11
CA ALA A 66 -17.53 0.95 3.72
C ALA A 66 -17.55 1.06 5.26
N HIS A 67 -16.41 1.31 5.90
CA HIS A 67 -16.33 1.49 7.35
C HIS A 67 -16.86 2.87 7.76
N GLN A 68 -16.60 3.90 6.95
CA GLN A 68 -17.20 5.22 7.13
C GLN A 68 -18.73 5.12 7.17
N ALA A 69 -19.32 4.38 6.22
CA ALA A 69 -20.77 4.19 6.13
C ALA A 69 -21.39 3.31 7.23
N ILE A 70 -20.58 2.50 7.93
CA ILE A 70 -21.06 1.75 9.12
C ILE A 70 -21.02 2.65 10.37
N TYR A 71 -20.09 3.60 10.39
CA TYR A 71 -19.89 4.51 11.51
C TYR A 71 -20.87 5.69 11.52
N ASP A 72 -21.27 6.18 10.33
CA ASP A 72 -22.30 7.21 10.13
C ASP A 72 -23.71 6.73 10.54
#